data_AF-A0A976FSD6-F1
#
_entry.id   AF-A0A976FSD6-F1
#
_cell.length_a   1.000
_cell.length_b   1.000
_cell.length_c   1.000
_cell.angle_alpha   90.00
_cell.angle_beta   90.00
_cell.angle_gamma   90.00
#
_symmetry.space_group_name_H-M   'P 1'
#
loop_
_entity.id
_entity.type
_entity.pdbx_description
1 polymer ?
#
loop_
_entity_poly.entity_id
_entity_poly.type
_entity_poly.pdbx_seq_one_letter_code
_entity_poly.pdbx_strand_id
1 'polypeptide(L)'
;MSELHGRVFARQAAYNALADDLREQTAAAQTHLTEIKADAFTQHHAALVKVSQSIRGKELVDVLEKWLTPKEEAKKEEDVPVASETKEEEAVTEEKTAALTEEEAPKTEEETVLPEDAVKVKEAVSKDETPKEEVKEEKKKEKKEKKAEKPTVFRDRAKKVAEALVLAGFITAYKDRVKNYLADAPKEFVTDSELYIPLSEAITDSKDTTVWSVVDGAIYAGQLKRKAGVFAAFTQGKDVYIVANEKTNKIYLFESDVARASVAEYTAAEGFVQYDNAHFQFGVKLVYGDKFELLNLVSKDDQEAFVNTLLNVGVQYREVYNLAAEEAKSFYELKDFDMDKKEASMEAYKGKVVLVVNVSSKCGLTPTNYPELQQLYEKYQDEGLVVLGFPCNQFAGQEPGTHEEIKEFVKQYNVTFPLFEKHDVNGSNARPVFTYLKAKLPGTFGNYIKWNFTKFLVDRNGQPFKRYAPKDLPLSFEDDIKEVLAKAAEPDQVEEETKDEVASIESDTATSEKKEAVEEKETVDEKTEEKVVEKVEEKVVEKKEKPAANVEEVAPKEEAATTDVASTTAEAVKTDGASTNVEAAKTEDVPVVVTAP
;
A
#
# COMPACT_ATOMS: atom_id res chain seq x y z
N MET A 1 -17.49 -15.68 -0.82
CA MET A 1 -17.19 -14.32 -1.35
C MET A 1 -15.79 -13.96 -0.85
N SER A 2 -15.03 -13.16 -1.58
CA SER A 2 -13.85 -12.50 -1.02
C SER A 2 -14.30 -11.55 0.10
N GLU A 3 -13.54 -11.48 1.19
CA GLU A 3 -13.75 -10.42 2.18
C GLU A 3 -13.24 -9.11 1.59
N LEU A 4 -14.13 -8.12 1.43
CA LEU A 4 -13.79 -6.83 0.85
C LEU A 4 -12.88 -6.05 1.83
N HIS A 5 -11.60 -5.92 1.47
CA HIS A 5 -10.60 -5.35 2.35
C HIS A 5 -10.79 -3.83 2.50
N GLY A 6 -11.16 -3.37 3.69
CA GLY A 6 -11.17 -1.93 3.99
C GLY A 6 -11.99 -1.49 5.19
N ARG A 7 -11.56 -0.38 5.84
CA ARG A 7 -12.31 0.26 6.92
C ARG A 7 -13.70 0.74 6.46
N VAL A 8 -13.86 1.21 5.22
CA VAL A 8 -15.17 1.60 4.66
C VAL A 8 -16.12 0.40 4.50
N PHE A 9 -15.63 -0.75 4.03
CA PHE A 9 -16.43 -1.97 3.93
C PHE A 9 -16.77 -2.54 5.30
N ALA A 10 -15.85 -2.47 6.28
CA ALA A 10 -16.13 -2.85 7.67
C ALA A 10 -17.27 -2.01 8.28
N ARG A 11 -17.30 -0.69 8.01
CA ARG A 11 -18.42 0.19 8.40
C ARG A 11 -19.72 -0.17 7.69
N GLN A 12 -19.67 -0.43 6.38
CA GLN A 12 -20.85 -0.82 5.59
C GLN A 12 -21.41 -2.19 6.03
N ALA A 13 -20.54 -3.15 6.36
CA ALA A 13 -20.92 -4.44 6.93
C ALA A 13 -21.54 -4.28 8.32
N ALA A 14 -20.97 -3.42 9.18
CA ALA A 14 -21.55 -3.09 10.47
C ALA A 14 -22.94 -2.42 10.34
N TYR A 15 -23.11 -1.49 9.40
CA TYR A 15 -24.44 -0.91 9.07
C TYR A 15 -25.43 -1.99 8.60
N ASN A 16 -24.99 -2.88 7.70
CA ASN A 16 -25.81 -3.95 7.16
C ASN A 16 -26.18 -5.04 8.19
N ALA A 17 -25.44 -5.13 9.30
CA ALA A 17 -25.72 -6.00 10.43
C ALA A 17 -26.61 -5.33 11.52
N LEU A 18 -26.98 -4.06 11.37
CA LEU A 18 -27.97 -3.41 12.24
C LEU A 18 -29.37 -3.98 11.97
N ALA A 19 -30.19 -4.03 13.02
CA ALA A 19 -31.59 -4.44 12.93
C ALA A 19 -32.39 -3.53 11.98
N ASP A 20 -33.36 -4.10 11.28
CA ASP A 20 -34.11 -3.44 10.20
C ASP A 20 -34.78 -2.14 10.65
N ASP A 21 -35.37 -2.13 11.84
CA ASP A 21 -36.01 -0.96 12.45
C ASP A 21 -35.03 0.22 12.68
N LEU A 22 -33.74 -0.08 12.88
CA LEU A 22 -32.69 0.94 13.00
C LEU A 22 -32.20 1.40 11.62
N ARG A 23 -32.15 0.52 10.62
CA ARG A 23 -31.79 0.88 9.24
C ARG A 23 -32.86 1.77 8.61
N GLU A 24 -34.13 1.41 8.75
CA GLU A 24 -35.30 2.21 8.32
C GLU A 24 -35.32 3.59 8.99
N GLN A 25 -35.15 3.66 10.32
CA GLN A 25 -35.06 4.94 11.03
C GLN A 25 -33.83 5.75 10.63
N THR A 26 -32.72 5.11 10.23
CA THR A 26 -31.56 5.82 9.70
C THR A 26 -31.89 6.47 8.35
N ALA A 27 -32.56 5.76 7.42
CA ALA A 27 -33.00 6.34 6.15
C ALA A 27 -34.02 7.49 6.33
N ALA A 28 -34.93 7.36 7.29
CA ALA A 28 -35.85 8.44 7.68
C ALA A 28 -35.10 9.64 8.28
N ALA A 29 -34.06 9.41 9.10
CA ALA A 29 -33.21 10.46 9.66
C ALA A 29 -32.37 11.17 8.58
N GLN A 30 -31.85 10.44 7.58
CA GLN A 30 -31.16 11.02 6.42
C GLN A 30 -32.07 11.98 5.65
N THR A 31 -33.33 11.55 5.43
CA THR A 31 -34.36 12.38 4.79
C THR A 31 -34.62 13.63 5.62
N HIS A 32 -34.93 13.48 6.92
CA HIS A 32 -35.24 14.60 7.80
C HIS A 32 -34.08 15.62 7.91
N LEU A 33 -32.85 15.16 8.12
CA LEU A 33 -31.66 16.02 8.19
C LEU A 33 -31.35 16.74 6.86
N THR A 34 -31.84 16.22 5.72
CA THR A 34 -31.77 16.91 4.43
C THR A 34 -32.84 18.01 4.33
N GLU A 35 -34.06 17.75 4.81
CA GLU A 35 -35.16 18.73 4.86
C GLU A 35 -34.82 19.92 5.77
N ILE A 36 -34.32 19.65 6.99
CA ILE A 36 -33.99 20.69 7.99
C ILE A 36 -32.52 21.16 7.90
N LYS A 37 -31.86 21.05 6.74
CA LYS A 37 -30.40 21.23 6.64
C LYS A 37 -29.89 22.57 7.18
N ALA A 38 -30.66 23.65 7.01
CA ALA A 38 -30.31 24.99 7.49
C ALA A 38 -30.42 25.17 9.02
N ASP A 39 -31.28 24.40 9.69
CA ASP A 39 -31.46 24.41 11.15
C ASP A 39 -30.52 23.41 11.85
N ALA A 40 -30.23 22.28 11.20
CA ALA A 40 -29.38 21.23 11.73
C ALA A 40 -27.88 21.55 11.62
N PHE A 41 -27.42 22.10 10.49
CA PHE A 41 -25.98 22.26 10.23
C PHE A 41 -25.53 23.72 10.21
N THR A 42 -24.55 24.05 11.07
CA THR A 42 -23.86 25.34 11.09
C THR A 42 -23.06 25.55 9.80
N GLN A 43 -23.28 26.70 9.16
CA GLN A 43 -22.70 27.06 7.87
C GLN A 43 -21.36 27.85 8.02
N HIS A 44 -20.23 27.18 7.85
CA HIS A 44 -18.90 27.82 7.98
C HIS A 44 -18.51 28.62 6.73
N HIS A 45 -18.54 29.95 6.84
CA HIS A 45 -18.20 30.88 5.75
C HIS A 45 -16.69 31.15 5.70
N ALA A 46 -16.09 30.96 4.52
CA ALA A 46 -14.67 31.24 4.25
C ALA A 46 -14.50 31.94 2.89
N ALA A 47 -13.62 32.94 2.83
CA ALA A 47 -13.59 33.95 1.76
C ALA A 47 -13.16 33.47 0.35
N LEU A 48 -12.74 32.21 0.20
CA LEU A 48 -12.22 31.63 -1.05
C LEU A 48 -12.89 30.30 -1.45
N VAL A 49 -14.14 30.09 -1.00
CA VAL A 49 -15.03 28.99 -1.39
C VAL A 49 -14.57 27.57 -1.02
N LYS A 50 -15.03 27.11 0.16
CA LYS A 50 -15.96 25.96 0.23
C LYS A 50 -16.64 25.95 1.59
N VAL A 51 -17.96 26.08 1.59
CA VAL A 51 -18.75 26.24 2.81
C VAL A 51 -19.10 24.87 3.37
N SER A 52 -18.33 24.39 4.35
CA SER A 52 -18.69 23.17 5.07
C SER A 52 -19.86 23.45 6.02
N GLN A 53 -21.02 22.85 5.73
CA GLN A 53 -22.05 22.62 6.73
C GLN A 53 -21.54 21.60 7.76
N SER A 54 -21.81 21.79 9.05
CA SER A 54 -21.40 20.84 10.10
C SER A 54 -22.20 20.94 11.40
N ILE A 55 -22.17 19.89 12.22
CA ILE A 55 -22.91 19.75 13.47
C ILE A 55 -22.04 19.03 14.51
N ARG A 56 -22.05 19.40 15.80
CA ARG A 56 -21.32 18.60 16.81
C ARG A 56 -22.09 17.32 17.14
N GLY A 57 -21.38 16.27 17.56
CA GLY A 57 -22.02 14.99 17.90
C GLY A 57 -23.11 15.10 18.97
N LYS A 58 -22.94 15.96 19.98
CA LYS A 58 -24.01 16.22 20.97
C LYS A 58 -25.23 16.88 20.33
N GLU A 59 -25.01 17.91 19.53
CA GLU A 59 -26.06 18.69 18.86
C GLU A 59 -26.86 17.80 17.88
N LEU A 60 -26.17 16.88 17.19
CA LEU A 60 -26.79 15.85 16.35
C LEU A 60 -27.68 14.89 17.14
N VAL A 61 -27.21 14.41 18.29
CA VAL A 61 -28.03 13.55 19.18
C VAL A 61 -29.21 14.33 19.75
N ASP A 62 -29.04 15.60 20.12
CA ASP A 62 -30.11 16.46 20.64
C ASP A 62 -31.21 16.72 19.56
N VAL A 63 -30.82 16.94 18.29
CA VAL A 63 -31.75 17.07 17.14
C VAL A 63 -32.49 15.76 16.86
N LEU A 64 -31.77 14.63 16.83
CA LEU A 64 -32.36 13.31 16.57
C LEU A 64 -33.27 12.83 17.72
N GLU A 65 -32.95 13.15 18.97
CA GLU A 65 -33.82 12.88 20.12
C GLU A 65 -35.14 13.64 19.98
N LYS A 66 -35.08 14.95 19.71
CA LYS A 66 -36.27 15.78 19.50
C LYS A 66 -37.14 15.32 18.33
N TRP A 67 -36.54 14.75 17.28
CA TRP A 67 -37.25 14.16 16.14
C TRP A 67 -37.91 12.81 16.46
N LEU A 68 -37.29 11.99 17.31
CA LEU A 68 -37.82 10.69 17.73
C LEU A 68 -38.92 10.79 18.80
N THR A 69 -38.90 11.83 19.65
CA THR A 69 -39.89 12.00 20.74
C THR A 69 -41.31 12.30 20.20
N PRO A 70 -42.33 11.51 20.55
CA PRO A 70 -43.72 11.76 20.13
C PRO A 70 -44.26 13.11 20.61
N LYS A 71 -45.09 13.76 19.78
CA LYS A 71 -45.69 15.08 20.05
C LYS A 71 -46.59 15.15 21.30
N GLU A 72 -47.02 14.00 21.83
CA GLU A 72 -47.78 13.90 23.08
C GLU A 72 -46.90 13.74 24.33
N GLU A 73 -45.63 13.34 24.15
CA GLU A 73 -44.67 13.19 25.25
C GLU A 73 -43.82 14.45 25.40
N ALA A 74 -43.43 15.10 24.30
CA ALA A 74 -42.78 16.41 24.31
C ALA A 74 -43.57 17.45 25.15
N LYS A 75 -44.91 17.44 25.07
CA LYS A 75 -45.76 18.30 25.90
C LYS A 75 -45.70 18.00 27.40
N LYS A 76 -45.51 16.73 27.79
CA LYS A 76 -45.40 16.34 29.21
C LYS A 76 -44.08 16.78 29.83
N GLU A 77 -43.04 17.01 29.01
CA GLU A 77 -41.77 17.60 29.47
C GLU A 77 -41.86 19.14 29.56
N GLU A 78 -42.65 19.79 28.70
CA GLU A 78 -42.94 21.24 28.78
C GLU A 78 -43.90 21.60 29.94
N ASP A 79 -44.89 20.76 30.25
CA ASP A 79 -45.90 20.98 31.30
C ASP A 79 -45.41 20.69 32.75
N VAL A 80 -44.11 20.52 33.01
CA VAL A 80 -43.58 20.28 34.37
C VAL A 80 -43.47 21.61 35.14
N PRO A 81 -44.28 21.86 36.19
CA PRO A 81 -44.31 23.17 36.85
C PRO A 81 -43.10 23.39 37.76
N VAL A 82 -42.43 24.53 37.60
CA VAL A 82 -41.43 25.02 38.56
C VAL A 82 -42.17 25.45 39.84
N ALA A 83 -42.00 24.66 40.91
CA ALA A 83 -42.65 24.93 42.19
C ALA A 83 -42.14 26.24 42.83
N SER A 84 -43.08 27.11 43.19
CA SER A 84 -42.82 28.39 43.85
C SER A 84 -42.73 28.24 45.37
N GLU A 85 -41.65 28.72 45.99
CA GLU A 85 -41.61 28.95 47.44
C GLU A 85 -41.98 30.41 47.74
N THR A 86 -43.15 30.61 48.34
CA THR A 86 -43.57 31.90 48.92
C THR A 86 -42.83 32.19 50.21
N LYS A 87 -42.47 33.46 50.43
CA LYS A 87 -42.13 33.97 51.77
C LYS A 87 -42.67 35.39 51.94
N GLU A 88 -43.30 35.64 53.08
CA GLU A 88 -44.01 36.89 53.38
C GLU A 88 -43.07 38.04 53.78
N GLU A 89 -43.63 39.25 53.79
CA GLU A 89 -42.93 40.52 54.01
C GLU A 89 -42.54 40.76 55.48
N GLU A 90 -41.44 41.47 55.68
CA GLU A 90 -41.40 42.57 56.65
C GLU A 90 -40.66 43.75 56.00
N ALA A 91 -41.15 44.98 56.21
CA ALA A 91 -40.77 46.14 55.41
C ALA A 91 -40.21 47.30 56.25
N VAL A 92 -39.14 47.92 55.74
CA VAL A 92 -38.73 49.29 56.09
C VAL A 92 -38.35 50.02 54.81
N THR A 93 -38.92 51.21 54.61
CA THR A 93 -38.73 52.07 53.44
C THR A 93 -37.74 53.19 53.74
N GLU A 94 -36.89 53.57 52.78
CA GLU A 94 -36.58 54.99 52.55
C GLU A 94 -36.00 55.28 51.14
N GLU A 95 -35.91 56.58 50.83
CA GLU A 95 -35.61 57.18 49.51
C GLU A 95 -34.09 57.14 49.11
N LYS A 96 -33.56 57.69 47.99
CA LYS A 96 -34.05 58.66 46.96
C LYS A 96 -33.17 58.66 45.68
N THR A 97 -33.72 59.14 44.55
CA THR A 97 -33.10 59.84 43.36
C THR A 97 -31.57 59.77 43.08
N ALA A 98 -31.07 59.25 41.94
CA ALA A 98 -31.04 59.81 40.56
C ALA A 98 -29.72 60.55 40.16
N ALA A 99 -29.52 60.78 38.83
CA ALA A 99 -28.41 61.46 38.12
C ALA A 99 -27.12 60.61 37.88
N LEU A 100 -26.62 60.39 36.65
CA LEU A 100 -25.80 61.26 35.74
C LEU A 100 -24.36 61.51 36.29
N THR A 101 -23.26 61.44 35.53
CA THR A 101 -22.99 61.82 34.11
C THR A 101 -21.96 60.91 33.39
N GLU A 102 -21.74 61.20 32.10
CA GLU A 102 -20.61 60.80 31.24
C GLU A 102 -19.22 61.04 31.87
N GLU A 103 -18.11 60.41 31.44
CA GLU A 103 -17.26 60.93 30.34
C GLU A 103 -16.31 59.88 29.71
N GLU A 104 -15.54 60.31 28.69
CA GLU A 104 -14.81 59.47 27.74
C GLU A 104 -13.42 58.90 28.18
N ALA A 105 -12.89 58.06 27.30
CA ALA A 105 -11.53 57.51 27.22
C ALA A 105 -10.46 58.61 26.89
N PRO A 106 -9.18 58.36 26.50
CA PRO A 106 -8.53 57.09 26.10
C PRO A 106 -7.03 56.92 26.50
N LYS A 107 -6.35 55.98 25.82
CA LYS A 107 -4.88 55.93 25.53
C LYS A 107 -3.91 55.60 26.68
N THR A 108 -2.69 55.11 26.44
CA THR A 108 -2.07 54.20 25.43
C THR A 108 -0.68 53.77 25.99
N GLU A 109 -0.04 52.76 25.37
CA GLU A 109 1.42 52.51 25.42
C GLU A 109 2.02 52.11 26.82
N GLU A 110 3.14 51.37 26.94
CA GLU A 110 4.03 50.75 25.94
C GLU A 110 4.68 49.44 26.47
N GLU A 111 5.67 48.95 25.72
CA GLU A 111 6.67 47.91 26.00
C GLU A 111 7.32 47.91 27.43
N THR A 112 8.13 46.94 27.90
CA THR A 112 9.09 46.03 27.21
C THR A 112 9.52 44.81 28.06
N VAL A 113 9.77 43.67 27.38
CA VAL A 113 10.95 42.76 27.48
C VAL A 113 11.33 41.99 28.79
N LEU A 114 11.95 40.82 28.56
CA LEU A 114 12.53 39.79 29.45
C LEU A 114 13.99 40.18 29.92
N PRO A 115 14.88 39.37 30.58
CA PRO A 115 14.87 37.90 30.76
C PRO A 115 15.49 37.28 32.05
N GLU A 116 15.57 35.94 32.04
CA GLU A 116 16.62 35.02 32.56
C GLU A 116 16.93 34.82 34.07
N ASP A 117 16.70 33.56 34.49
CA ASP A 117 17.58 32.64 35.23
C ASP A 117 18.47 33.07 36.41
N ALA A 118 18.21 32.42 37.57
CA ALA A 118 19.28 31.95 38.47
C ALA A 118 18.86 30.69 39.27
N VAL A 119 19.62 29.61 39.11
CA VAL A 119 19.50 28.33 39.85
C VAL A 119 20.07 28.47 41.29
N LYS A 120 19.52 27.77 42.31
CA LYS A 120 20.20 26.68 43.08
C LYS A 120 19.64 26.36 44.50
N VAL A 121 18.95 25.23 44.60
CA VAL A 121 18.99 24.15 45.64
C VAL A 121 19.65 24.45 47.00
N LYS A 122 18.90 24.25 48.12
CA LYS A 122 19.27 23.31 49.21
C LYS A 122 18.20 23.04 50.29
N GLU A 123 18.29 21.85 50.87
CA GLU A 123 17.53 21.32 52.01
C GLU A 123 18.10 21.87 53.36
N ALA A 124 17.58 21.61 54.58
CA ALA A 124 16.62 20.59 55.04
C ALA A 124 15.96 20.97 56.40
N VAL A 125 14.83 20.31 56.75
CA VAL A 125 14.39 19.92 58.13
C VAL A 125 14.27 21.05 59.18
N SER A 126 13.13 21.33 59.85
CA SER A 126 11.77 20.77 59.91
C SER A 126 10.85 21.79 60.67
N LYS A 127 9.68 21.55 61.30
CA LYS A 127 8.96 20.33 61.74
C LYS A 127 7.47 20.61 62.08
N ASP A 128 6.68 19.54 62.03
CA ASP A 128 5.50 19.20 62.86
C ASP A 128 4.12 19.85 62.66
N GLU A 129 3.13 19.07 63.12
CA GLU A 129 1.68 19.32 63.26
C GLU A 129 0.79 19.53 62.01
N THR A 130 -0.17 18.60 61.87
CA THR A 130 -1.26 18.51 60.87
C THR A 130 -2.62 18.59 61.59
N PRO A 131 -3.79 18.53 60.92
CA PRO A 131 -4.18 19.07 59.60
C PRO A 131 -5.45 19.96 59.69
N LYS A 132 -5.73 20.80 58.67
CA LYS A 132 -7.08 21.40 58.45
C LYS A 132 -7.43 21.58 56.97
N GLU A 133 -7.60 20.48 56.24
CA GLU A 133 -7.98 20.49 54.82
C GLU A 133 -9.22 19.61 54.49
N GLU A 134 -10.14 19.42 55.44
CA GLU A 134 -11.37 18.63 55.19
C GLU A 134 -12.64 19.48 54.99
N VAL A 135 -12.66 20.77 55.36
CA VAL A 135 -13.88 21.60 55.40
C VAL A 135 -14.11 22.45 54.13
N LYS A 136 -13.46 22.11 53.01
CA LYS A 136 -13.62 22.82 51.71
C LYS A 136 -13.98 21.96 50.50
N GLU A 137 -13.85 20.64 50.59
CA GLU A 137 -14.27 19.72 49.51
C GLU A 137 -15.79 19.49 49.48
N GLU A 138 -16.41 19.26 50.64
CA GLU A 138 -17.81 18.81 50.72
C GLU A 138 -18.79 19.80 50.07
N LYS A 139 -18.66 21.10 50.37
CA LYS A 139 -19.48 22.17 49.78
C LYS A 139 -19.27 22.38 48.27
N LYS A 140 -18.33 21.68 47.63
CA LYS A 140 -18.17 21.66 46.16
C LYS A 140 -18.71 20.39 45.50
N LYS A 141 -18.96 19.31 46.27
CA LYS A 141 -19.66 18.10 45.81
C LYS A 141 -21.17 18.31 45.74
N GLU A 142 -21.79 18.82 46.82
CA GLU A 142 -23.26 19.00 46.89
C GLU A 142 -23.86 19.90 45.79
N LYS A 143 -23.07 20.83 45.22
CA LYS A 143 -23.53 21.72 44.13
C LYS A 143 -23.27 21.18 42.71
N LYS A 144 -22.80 19.93 42.56
CA LYS A 144 -22.60 19.27 41.25
C LYS A 144 -23.51 18.06 41.02
N GLU A 145 -24.33 17.68 42.00
CA GLU A 145 -25.31 16.58 41.89
C GLU A 145 -26.78 17.07 41.84
N LYS A 146 -27.08 18.04 40.95
CA LYS A 146 -28.46 18.26 40.49
C LYS A 146 -28.53 18.36 38.96
N LYS A 147 -29.42 17.55 38.39
CA LYS A 147 -29.78 17.40 36.96
C LYS A 147 -28.73 16.77 36.03
N ALA A 148 -28.15 15.64 36.48
CA ALA A 148 -27.83 14.55 35.57
C ALA A 148 -29.13 13.72 35.37
N GLU A 149 -29.95 14.10 34.39
CA GLU A 149 -31.11 13.28 34.02
C GLU A 149 -30.65 11.95 33.42
N LYS A 150 -31.38 10.88 33.75
CA LYS A 150 -31.17 9.58 33.10
C LYS A 150 -31.49 9.76 31.61
N PRO A 151 -30.68 9.22 30.68
CA PRO A 151 -30.97 9.36 29.25
C PRO A 151 -32.37 8.80 28.97
N THR A 152 -33.15 9.54 28.20
CA THR A 152 -34.45 9.05 27.72
C THR A 152 -34.23 7.86 26.80
N VAL A 153 -35.27 7.03 26.60
CA VAL A 153 -35.22 5.95 25.60
C VAL A 153 -34.96 6.53 24.19
N PHE A 154 -35.44 7.75 23.94
CA PHE A 154 -35.20 8.49 22.71
C PHE A 154 -33.74 8.94 22.57
N ARG A 155 -33.05 9.36 23.64
CA ARG A 155 -31.63 9.74 23.60
C ARG A 155 -30.72 8.58 23.23
N ASP A 156 -30.93 7.42 23.84
CA ASP A 156 -30.12 6.24 23.55
C ASP A 156 -30.48 5.61 22.20
N ARG A 157 -31.67 5.87 21.65
CA ARG A 157 -32.01 5.58 20.26
C ARG A 157 -31.39 6.58 19.28
N ALA A 158 -31.38 7.88 19.61
CA ALA A 158 -30.79 8.95 18.83
C ALA A 158 -29.27 8.74 18.64
N LYS A 159 -28.56 8.33 19.69
CA LYS A 159 -27.14 7.90 19.59
C LYS A 159 -26.95 6.77 18.57
N LYS A 160 -27.79 5.73 18.63
CA LYS A 160 -27.72 4.59 17.69
C LYS A 160 -28.01 5.00 16.24
N VAL A 161 -28.92 5.94 16.03
CA VAL A 161 -29.16 6.54 14.70
C VAL A 161 -27.95 7.37 14.27
N ALA A 162 -27.36 8.18 15.14
CA ALA A 162 -26.17 8.98 14.83
C ALA A 162 -24.96 8.10 14.43
N GLU A 163 -24.68 7.03 15.19
CA GLU A 163 -23.69 6.00 14.83
C GLU A 163 -23.99 5.40 13.45
N ALA A 164 -25.24 4.99 13.21
CA ALA A 164 -25.67 4.43 11.93
C ALA A 164 -25.55 5.40 10.75
N LEU A 165 -25.70 6.71 10.95
CA LEU A 165 -25.48 7.73 9.91
C LEU A 165 -24.00 7.84 9.50
N VAL A 166 -23.04 7.56 10.41
CA VAL A 166 -21.61 7.46 10.07
C VAL A 166 -21.31 6.12 9.39
N LEU A 167 -21.87 5.02 9.89
CA LEU A 167 -21.67 3.68 9.32
C LEU A 167 -22.27 3.54 7.90
N ALA A 168 -23.33 4.30 7.59
CA ALA A 168 -23.95 4.38 6.27
C ALA A 168 -23.29 5.41 5.32
N GLY A 169 -22.27 6.15 5.77
CA GLY A 169 -21.59 7.14 4.93
C GLY A 169 -22.38 8.41 4.64
N PHE A 170 -23.41 8.74 5.44
CA PHE A 170 -24.18 9.98 5.26
C PHE A 170 -23.50 11.19 5.89
N ILE A 171 -22.82 10.99 7.01
CA ILE A 171 -21.96 11.97 7.69
C ILE A 171 -20.57 11.37 7.95
N THR A 172 -19.59 12.23 8.15
CA THR A 172 -18.21 11.86 8.47
C THR A 172 -17.63 12.82 9.51
N ALA A 173 -16.61 12.40 10.26
CA ALA A 173 -15.92 13.29 11.19
C ALA A 173 -15.08 14.35 10.45
N TYR A 174 -15.00 15.57 10.99
CA TYR A 174 -14.24 16.68 10.41
C TYR A 174 -12.72 16.39 10.39
N LYS A 175 -12.24 15.57 11.32
CA LYS A 175 -10.86 15.04 11.37
C LYS A 175 -10.89 13.52 11.38
N ASP A 176 -9.93 12.90 10.70
CA ASP A 176 -9.62 11.49 10.96
C ASP A 176 -9.00 11.35 12.36
N ARG A 177 -9.60 10.46 13.16
CA ARG A 177 -9.12 10.06 14.48
C ARG A 177 -8.02 8.99 14.39
N VAL A 178 -7.88 8.32 13.25
CA VAL A 178 -7.04 7.13 13.04
C VAL A 178 -5.91 7.43 12.05
N LYS A 179 -4.91 8.18 12.52
CA LYS A 179 -3.72 8.60 11.73
C LYS A 179 -2.70 7.49 11.44
N ASN A 180 -2.99 6.23 11.77
CA ASN A 180 -2.12 5.09 11.56
C ASN A 180 -2.84 4.09 10.67
N TYR A 181 -2.25 3.75 9.52
CA TYR A 181 -2.83 2.81 8.55
C TYR A 181 -3.09 1.39 9.09
N LEU A 182 -2.43 1.01 10.21
CA LEU A 182 -2.62 -0.27 10.90
C LEU A 182 -3.53 -0.20 12.15
N ALA A 183 -4.10 0.97 12.49
CA ALA A 183 -4.93 1.09 13.68
C ALA A 183 -6.38 0.68 13.40
N ASP A 184 -6.98 -0.02 14.38
CA ASP A 184 -8.36 -0.49 14.34
C ASP A 184 -9.37 0.66 14.09
N ALA A 185 -10.54 0.28 13.57
CA ALA A 185 -11.68 1.19 13.53
C ALA A 185 -12.05 1.67 14.95
N PRO A 186 -12.47 2.94 15.13
CA PRO A 186 -12.86 3.45 16.44
C PRO A 186 -14.08 2.67 16.96
N LYS A 187 -14.10 2.40 18.28
CA LYS A 187 -15.20 1.66 18.94
C LYS A 187 -16.52 2.42 18.97
N GLU A 188 -16.47 3.74 18.82
CA GLU A 188 -17.61 4.66 18.82
C GLU A 188 -17.39 5.68 17.67
N PHE A 189 -18.33 5.77 16.74
CA PHE A 189 -18.24 6.69 15.60
C PHE A 189 -18.69 8.11 15.92
N VAL A 190 -19.51 8.31 16.97
CA VAL A 190 -20.06 9.60 17.40
C VAL A 190 -19.69 9.90 18.86
N THR A 191 -19.16 11.09 19.11
CA THR A 191 -18.88 11.61 20.46
C THR A 191 -19.35 13.06 20.58
N ASP A 192 -19.75 13.47 21.79
CA ASP A 192 -20.37 14.78 22.08
C ASP A 192 -19.59 15.99 21.51
N SER A 193 -18.26 15.92 21.48
CA SER A 193 -17.36 17.02 21.13
C SER A 193 -16.77 16.96 19.70
N GLU A 194 -16.91 15.84 19.00
CA GLU A 194 -16.43 15.71 17.61
C GLU A 194 -17.38 16.45 16.65
N LEU A 195 -16.83 16.98 15.56
CA LEU A 195 -17.58 17.77 14.58
C LEU A 195 -17.88 16.90 13.35
N TYR A 196 -19.13 16.82 12.93
CA TYR A 196 -19.58 15.98 11.80
C TYR A 196 -19.95 16.83 10.59
N ILE A 197 -19.58 16.35 9.41
CA ILE A 197 -19.83 16.96 8.11
C ILE A 197 -20.68 15.99 7.28
N PRO A 198 -21.79 16.43 6.65
CA PRO A 198 -22.54 15.61 5.72
C PRO A 198 -21.76 15.32 4.44
N LEU A 199 -22.04 14.17 3.81
CA LEU A 199 -21.46 13.75 2.53
C LEU A 199 -22.47 13.81 1.37
N SER A 200 -23.75 14.05 1.67
CA SER A 200 -24.81 14.21 0.66
C SER A 200 -24.63 15.49 -0.15
N GLU A 201 -24.69 15.39 -1.48
CA GLU A 201 -24.76 16.55 -2.40
C GLU A 201 -25.99 17.42 -2.07
N ALA A 202 -27.13 16.81 -1.74
CA ALA A 202 -28.35 17.54 -1.38
C ALA A 202 -28.22 18.40 -0.11
N ILE A 203 -27.19 18.15 0.71
CA ILE A 203 -26.89 18.95 1.91
C ILE A 203 -25.75 19.93 1.65
N THR A 204 -24.61 19.42 1.18
CA THR A 204 -23.36 20.18 1.00
C THR A 204 -23.31 21.04 -0.26
N ASP A 205 -24.18 20.77 -1.24
CA ASP A 205 -24.16 21.32 -2.59
C ASP A 205 -22.80 21.11 -3.33
N SER A 206 -21.95 20.18 -2.84
CA SER A 206 -20.62 19.90 -3.39
C SER A 206 -20.60 18.67 -4.28
N LYS A 207 -19.83 18.75 -5.37
CA LYS A 207 -19.65 17.69 -6.38
C LYS A 207 -18.30 16.98 -6.25
N ASP A 208 -17.78 16.91 -5.03
CA ASP A 208 -16.53 16.24 -4.73
C ASP A 208 -16.73 14.72 -4.69
N THR A 209 -15.86 13.97 -5.37
CA THR A 209 -15.76 12.52 -5.19
C THR A 209 -15.37 12.23 -3.74
N THR A 210 -16.30 11.69 -2.95
CA THR A 210 -16.05 11.23 -1.57
C THR A 210 -15.66 9.75 -1.56
N VAL A 211 -15.02 9.27 -0.48
CA VAL A 211 -14.73 7.83 -0.32
C VAL A 211 -16.00 6.98 -0.50
N TRP A 212 -17.11 7.44 0.10
CA TRP A 212 -18.40 6.73 0.07
C TRP A 212 -19.10 6.78 -1.29
N SER A 213 -18.83 7.80 -2.13
CA SER A 213 -19.38 7.87 -3.49
C SER A 213 -18.81 6.83 -4.47
N VAL A 214 -17.71 6.14 -4.09
CA VAL A 214 -16.99 5.20 -4.97
C VAL A 214 -16.88 3.77 -4.42
N VAL A 215 -17.62 3.42 -3.36
CA VAL A 215 -17.63 2.04 -2.81
C VAL A 215 -18.44 1.05 -3.65
N ASP A 216 -19.41 1.54 -4.43
CA ASP A 216 -20.25 0.73 -5.31
C ASP A 216 -19.42 0.21 -6.49
N GLY A 217 -19.13 -1.09 -6.49
CA GLY A 217 -18.20 -1.74 -7.42
C GLY A 217 -16.72 -1.69 -7.00
N ALA A 218 -16.41 -1.20 -5.80
CA ALA A 218 -15.06 -1.29 -5.25
C ALA A 218 -14.76 -2.72 -4.77
N ILE A 219 -13.60 -3.24 -5.16
CA ILE A 219 -13.09 -4.55 -4.71
C ILE A 219 -12.00 -4.42 -3.62
N TYR A 220 -11.47 -3.21 -3.42
CA TYR A 220 -10.45 -2.90 -2.41
C TYR A 220 -10.58 -1.45 -1.94
N ALA A 221 -10.40 -1.21 -0.65
CA ALA A 221 -10.46 0.10 -0.02
C ALA A 221 -9.51 0.18 1.20
N GLY A 222 -8.19 0.21 0.96
CA GLY A 222 -7.17 0.09 2.01
C GLY A 222 -6.34 1.36 2.22
N GLN A 223 -5.84 1.57 3.45
CA GLN A 223 -4.88 2.65 3.73
C GLN A 223 -3.45 2.12 3.53
N LEU A 224 -2.73 2.69 2.57
CA LEU A 224 -1.39 2.29 2.20
C LEU A 224 -0.37 3.36 2.52
N LYS A 225 0.81 2.92 2.98
CA LYS A 225 1.94 3.81 3.17
C LYS A 225 2.49 4.27 1.83
N ARG A 226 2.58 5.59 1.64
CA ARG A 226 3.01 6.24 0.39
C ARG A 226 4.40 6.86 0.56
N LYS A 227 5.25 6.79 -0.47
CA LYS A 227 6.55 7.45 -0.50
C LYS A 227 6.64 8.40 -1.69
N ALA A 228 6.79 9.69 -1.39
CA ALA A 228 7.22 10.65 -2.39
C ALA A 228 8.68 10.39 -2.79
N GLY A 229 9.04 10.75 -4.02
CA GLY A 229 10.41 10.61 -4.53
C GLY A 229 11.43 11.51 -3.81
N VAL A 230 12.68 11.48 -4.29
CA VAL A 230 13.86 12.08 -3.64
C VAL A 230 13.71 13.57 -3.29
N PHE A 231 12.84 14.31 -4.00
CA PHE A 231 12.50 15.71 -3.71
C PHE A 231 11.24 15.86 -2.82
N ALA A 232 11.19 15.14 -1.70
CA ALA A 232 10.01 15.03 -0.82
C ALA A 232 9.59 16.34 -0.08
N ALA A 233 10.25 17.47 -0.35
CA ALA A 233 10.08 18.74 0.37
C ALA A 233 8.69 19.39 0.27
N PHE A 234 7.85 18.99 -0.70
CA PHE A 234 6.56 19.64 -0.96
C PHE A 234 5.31 18.76 -0.77
N THR A 235 5.44 17.44 -0.55
CA THR A 235 4.30 16.51 -0.49
C THR A 235 4.16 15.74 0.83
N GLN A 236 5.08 15.95 1.79
CA GLN A 236 5.05 15.43 3.16
C GLN A 236 4.99 13.89 3.35
N GLY A 237 4.96 13.09 2.28
CA GLY A 237 5.04 11.62 2.36
C GLY A 237 3.91 10.96 3.20
N LYS A 238 2.71 11.56 3.19
CA LYS A 238 1.55 11.05 3.94
C LYS A 238 1.00 9.77 3.32
N ASP A 239 0.60 8.83 4.17
CA ASP A 239 -0.19 7.64 3.82
C ASP A 239 -1.47 8.04 3.04
N VAL A 240 -1.97 7.12 2.21
CA VAL A 240 -3.09 7.36 1.29
C VAL A 240 -4.12 6.25 1.42
N TYR A 241 -5.41 6.61 1.43
CA TYR A 241 -6.50 5.65 1.34
C TYR A 241 -6.86 5.42 -0.13
N ILE A 242 -6.72 4.18 -0.62
CA ILE A 242 -6.93 3.84 -2.03
C ILE A 242 -8.18 2.98 -2.18
N VAL A 243 -9.06 3.40 -3.07
CA VAL A 243 -10.21 2.60 -3.53
C VAL A 243 -9.98 2.16 -4.97
N ALA A 244 -10.06 0.85 -5.24
CA ALA A 244 -9.94 0.27 -6.57
C ALA A 244 -11.30 -0.31 -7.00
N ASN A 245 -11.84 0.15 -8.13
CA ASN A 245 -13.24 -0.07 -8.51
C ASN A 245 -13.39 -0.61 -9.95
N GLU A 246 -13.91 -1.84 -10.06
CA GLU A 246 -14.14 -2.55 -11.33
C GLU A 246 -15.31 -1.94 -12.12
N LYS A 247 -16.35 -1.45 -11.42
CA LYS A 247 -17.55 -0.86 -12.04
C LYS A 247 -17.24 0.45 -12.76
N THR A 248 -16.31 1.25 -12.24
CA THR A 248 -15.87 2.51 -12.85
C THR A 248 -14.53 2.41 -13.59
N ASN A 249 -13.85 1.26 -13.53
CA ASN A 249 -12.50 1.03 -14.08
C ASN A 249 -11.50 2.12 -13.65
N LYS A 250 -11.52 2.48 -12.35
CA LYS A 250 -10.73 3.58 -11.77
C LYS A 250 -10.07 3.20 -10.45
N ILE A 251 -8.93 3.85 -10.22
CA ILE A 251 -8.23 3.91 -8.93
C ILE A 251 -8.40 5.31 -8.35
N TYR A 252 -8.95 5.40 -7.14
CA TYR A 252 -9.18 6.66 -6.43
C TYR A 252 -8.25 6.75 -5.22
N LEU A 253 -7.62 7.91 -5.02
CA LEU A 253 -6.74 8.20 -3.89
C LEU A 253 -7.41 9.25 -2.99
N PHE A 254 -7.35 9.04 -1.68
CA PHE A 254 -7.96 9.88 -0.64
C PHE A 254 -6.99 10.09 0.53
N GLU A 255 -7.18 11.15 1.33
CA GLU A 255 -6.35 11.37 2.54
C GLU A 255 -6.64 10.35 3.67
N SER A 256 -7.83 9.73 3.69
CA SER A 256 -8.30 8.82 4.74
C SER A 256 -9.60 8.12 4.33
N ASP A 257 -10.06 7.16 5.15
CA ASP A 257 -11.37 6.50 4.99
C ASP A 257 -12.58 7.39 5.39
N VAL A 258 -12.34 8.65 5.73
CA VAL A 258 -13.34 9.69 6.07
C VAL A 258 -13.29 10.88 5.09
N ALA A 259 -12.46 10.81 4.04
CA ALA A 259 -12.20 11.92 3.15
C ALA A 259 -13.40 12.33 2.28
N ARG A 260 -13.51 13.65 2.08
CA ARG A 260 -14.63 14.32 1.40
C ARG A 260 -14.33 14.74 -0.04
N ALA A 261 -13.10 14.52 -0.50
CA ALA A 261 -12.64 14.78 -1.85
C ALA A 261 -11.50 13.80 -2.18
N SER A 262 -11.43 13.35 -3.43
CA SER A 262 -10.30 12.59 -3.98
C SER A 262 -9.08 13.49 -4.12
N VAL A 263 -7.92 12.99 -3.68
CA VAL A 263 -6.59 13.57 -3.93
C VAL A 263 -6.16 13.33 -5.38
N ALA A 264 -6.54 12.18 -5.95
CA ALA A 264 -6.40 11.87 -7.37
C ALA A 264 -7.45 10.84 -7.79
N GLU A 265 -7.80 10.85 -9.08
CA GLU A 265 -8.48 9.75 -9.77
C GLU A 265 -7.63 9.35 -10.97
N TYR A 266 -7.53 8.04 -11.23
CA TYR A 266 -6.79 7.51 -12.37
C TYR A 266 -7.63 6.46 -13.11
N THR A 267 -7.75 6.59 -14.43
CA THR A 267 -8.37 5.58 -15.31
C THR A 267 -7.47 4.35 -15.38
N ALA A 268 -7.97 3.17 -15.03
CA ALA A 268 -7.12 1.99 -14.83
C ALA A 268 -6.33 1.59 -16.10
N ALA A 269 -6.99 1.59 -17.27
CA ALA A 269 -6.38 1.23 -18.55
C ALA A 269 -5.29 2.21 -19.05
N GLU A 270 -5.20 3.42 -18.48
CA GLU A 270 -4.13 4.39 -18.77
C GLU A 270 -2.86 4.13 -17.92
N GLY A 271 -2.95 3.23 -16.94
CA GLY A 271 -1.90 2.96 -15.97
C GLY A 271 -1.23 1.62 -16.12
N PHE A 272 -0.04 1.54 -15.52
CA PHE A 272 0.61 0.26 -15.28
C PHE A 272 1.16 0.12 -13.86
N VAL A 273 1.26 -1.13 -13.41
CA VAL A 273 1.75 -1.50 -12.08
C VAL A 273 2.94 -2.47 -12.19
N GLN A 274 3.90 -2.31 -11.28
CA GLN A 274 5.01 -3.23 -11.05
C GLN A 274 5.30 -3.39 -9.55
N TYR A 275 6.08 -4.41 -9.19
CA TYR A 275 6.71 -4.45 -7.87
C TYR A 275 7.83 -3.41 -7.76
N ASP A 276 8.02 -2.90 -6.54
CA ASP A 276 9.13 -2.03 -6.17
C ASP A 276 9.74 -2.52 -4.86
N ASN A 277 10.80 -3.32 -4.97
CA ASN A 277 11.57 -3.81 -3.82
C ASN A 277 12.74 -2.87 -3.46
N ALA A 278 12.89 -1.74 -4.18
CA ALA A 278 14.01 -0.80 -4.04
C ALA A 278 13.73 0.29 -3.00
N HIS A 279 12.47 0.73 -2.89
CA HIS A 279 12.06 1.78 -1.97
C HIS A 279 11.42 1.24 -0.68
N PHE A 280 10.98 -0.02 -0.69
CA PHE A 280 10.13 -0.69 0.28
C PHE A 280 10.29 -2.22 0.21
N GLN A 281 10.02 -2.96 1.29
CA GLN A 281 10.13 -4.43 1.29
C GLN A 281 8.98 -5.12 0.54
N PHE A 282 7.77 -4.56 0.65
CA PHE A 282 6.57 -5.04 -0.04
C PHE A 282 5.99 -3.90 -0.89
N GLY A 283 6.86 -3.24 -1.65
CA GLY A 283 6.49 -2.07 -2.43
C GLY A 283 5.80 -2.41 -3.75
N VAL A 284 4.93 -1.51 -4.18
CA VAL A 284 4.24 -1.52 -5.46
C VAL A 284 4.38 -0.12 -6.06
N LYS A 285 4.85 -0.03 -7.30
CA LYS A 285 4.90 1.22 -8.06
C LYS A 285 3.78 1.20 -9.09
N LEU A 286 2.86 2.14 -8.95
CA LEU A 286 1.74 2.39 -9.85
C LEU A 286 2.04 3.65 -10.65
N VAL A 287 1.92 3.61 -11.98
CA VAL A 287 2.39 4.66 -12.90
C VAL A 287 1.26 5.08 -13.85
N TYR A 288 1.08 6.39 -14.03
CA TYR A 288 0.12 7.01 -14.95
C TYR A 288 0.80 8.18 -15.66
N GLY A 289 1.13 8.01 -16.94
CA GLY A 289 1.87 9.01 -17.72
C GLY A 289 3.24 9.31 -17.11
N ASP A 290 3.47 10.58 -16.73
CA ASP A 290 4.69 11.07 -16.06
C ASP A 290 4.68 10.85 -14.53
N LYS A 291 3.52 10.52 -13.94
CA LYS A 291 3.32 10.41 -12.50
C LYS A 291 3.45 8.97 -12.03
N PHE A 292 3.87 8.80 -10.78
CA PHE A 292 3.88 7.49 -10.13
C PHE A 292 3.61 7.60 -8.63
N GLU A 293 3.05 6.53 -8.09
CA GLU A 293 2.84 6.31 -6.66
C GLU A 293 3.73 5.15 -6.20
N LEU A 294 4.57 5.38 -5.20
CA LEU A 294 5.26 4.30 -4.47
C LEU A 294 4.44 3.97 -3.23
N LEU A 295 3.89 2.77 -3.21
CA LEU A 295 2.98 2.27 -2.18
C LEU A 295 3.64 1.08 -1.47
N ASN A 296 3.35 0.84 -0.20
CA ASN A 296 3.85 -0.32 0.54
C ASN A 296 2.72 -1.08 1.25
N LEU A 297 2.75 -2.41 1.12
CA LEU A 297 1.84 -3.34 1.77
C LEU A 297 2.45 -3.93 3.06
N VAL A 298 1.65 -4.63 3.85
CA VAL A 298 2.07 -5.17 5.17
C VAL A 298 2.87 -6.47 5.01
N SER A 299 2.43 -7.34 4.10
CA SER A 299 3.09 -8.62 3.79
C SER A 299 3.29 -8.83 2.29
N LYS A 300 3.97 -9.93 1.93
CA LYS A 300 4.10 -10.38 0.54
C LYS A 300 2.73 -10.79 -0.05
N ASP A 301 1.88 -11.44 0.73
CA ASP A 301 0.57 -11.90 0.27
C ASP A 301 -0.35 -10.69 0.00
N ASP A 302 -0.28 -9.64 0.83
CA ASP A 302 -0.95 -8.35 0.57
C ASP A 302 -0.40 -7.66 -0.69
N GLN A 303 0.92 -7.69 -0.89
CA GLN A 303 1.57 -7.14 -2.11
C GLN A 303 1.01 -7.78 -3.37
N GLU A 304 0.79 -9.10 -3.34
CA GLU A 304 0.20 -9.82 -4.47
C GLU A 304 -1.29 -9.61 -4.57
N ALA A 305 -2.05 -9.68 -3.48
CA ALA A 305 -3.49 -9.42 -3.48
C ALA A 305 -3.80 -8.02 -4.03
N PHE A 306 -3.04 -7.00 -3.63
CA PHE A 306 -3.18 -5.63 -4.14
C PHE A 306 -2.78 -5.50 -5.61
N VAL A 307 -1.71 -6.15 -6.07
CA VAL A 307 -1.38 -6.18 -7.51
C VAL A 307 -2.51 -6.85 -8.31
N ASN A 308 -2.95 -8.06 -7.94
CA ASN A 308 -4.03 -8.75 -8.65
C ASN A 308 -5.34 -7.93 -8.64
N THR A 309 -5.65 -7.21 -7.55
CA THR A 309 -6.75 -6.25 -7.48
C THR A 309 -6.65 -5.17 -8.56
N LEU A 310 -5.46 -4.56 -8.73
CA LEU A 310 -5.25 -3.54 -9.76
C LEU A 310 -5.40 -4.12 -11.17
N LEU A 311 -4.93 -5.36 -11.40
CA LEU A 311 -5.09 -6.05 -12.69
C LEU A 311 -6.57 -6.33 -13.01
N ASN A 312 -7.36 -6.78 -12.04
CA ASN A 312 -8.80 -7.00 -12.23
C ASN A 312 -9.56 -5.72 -12.58
N VAL A 313 -9.15 -4.58 -12.00
CA VAL A 313 -9.70 -3.24 -12.30
C VAL A 313 -9.22 -2.69 -13.66
N GLY A 314 -8.33 -3.40 -14.36
CA GLY A 314 -7.85 -3.07 -15.71
C GLY A 314 -6.52 -2.33 -15.77
N VAL A 315 -5.81 -2.16 -14.64
CA VAL A 315 -4.44 -1.63 -14.64
C VAL A 315 -3.51 -2.65 -15.28
N GLN A 316 -2.68 -2.22 -16.22
CA GLN A 316 -1.80 -3.14 -16.92
C GLN A 316 -0.63 -3.58 -16.02
N TYR A 317 -0.22 -4.84 -16.08
CA TYR A 317 1.03 -5.23 -15.45
C TYR A 317 2.19 -4.91 -16.39
N ARG A 318 3.13 -4.05 -15.95
CA ARG A 318 4.34 -3.74 -16.73
C ARG A 318 5.51 -3.47 -15.82
N GLU A 319 6.40 -4.46 -15.71
CA GLU A 319 7.72 -4.25 -15.15
C GLU A 319 8.53 -3.36 -16.10
N VAL A 320 9.09 -2.25 -15.61
CA VAL A 320 9.98 -1.40 -16.42
C VAL A 320 11.32 -2.11 -16.59
N TYR A 321 11.43 -2.85 -17.68
CA TYR A 321 12.59 -3.66 -18.05
C TYR A 321 13.58 -2.93 -18.96
N ASN A 322 14.75 -3.54 -19.10
CA ASN A 322 15.56 -3.44 -20.30
C ASN A 322 14.79 -4.10 -21.47
N LEU A 323 14.01 -3.31 -22.21
CA LEU A 323 13.06 -3.74 -23.26
C LEU A 323 13.64 -4.76 -24.26
N ALA A 324 14.94 -4.68 -24.56
CA ALA A 324 15.65 -5.61 -25.44
C ALA A 324 15.53 -7.10 -25.03
N ALA A 325 15.26 -7.41 -23.76
CA ALA A 325 15.06 -8.79 -23.29
C ALA A 325 13.63 -9.31 -23.50
N GLU A 326 12.64 -8.43 -23.69
CA GLU A 326 11.24 -8.79 -23.98
C GLU A 326 11.03 -8.99 -25.49
N GLU A 327 11.71 -8.16 -26.30
CA GLU A 327 11.76 -8.22 -27.76
C GLU A 327 12.64 -9.34 -28.33
N ALA A 328 13.36 -10.08 -27.48
CA ALA A 328 14.13 -11.25 -27.91
C ALA A 328 13.24 -12.28 -28.63
N LYS A 329 13.80 -12.92 -29.65
CA LYS A 329 13.14 -13.93 -30.50
C LYS A 329 13.41 -15.37 -30.05
N SER A 330 14.47 -15.59 -29.27
CA SER A 330 14.82 -16.91 -28.72
C SER A 330 15.46 -16.75 -27.35
N PHE A 331 15.30 -17.76 -26.49
CA PHE A 331 16.03 -17.89 -25.23
C PHE A 331 17.55 -17.78 -25.44
N TYR A 332 18.07 -18.22 -26.58
CA TYR A 332 19.50 -18.24 -26.89
C TYR A 332 20.12 -16.85 -27.11
N GLU A 333 19.33 -15.82 -27.40
CA GLU A 333 19.79 -14.43 -27.53
C GLU A 333 20.11 -13.79 -26.16
N LEU A 334 19.68 -14.43 -25.07
CA LEU A 334 19.78 -13.90 -23.72
C LEU A 334 21.14 -14.22 -23.08
N LYS A 335 21.51 -13.36 -22.14
CA LYS A 335 22.72 -13.48 -21.32
C LYS A 335 22.38 -13.30 -19.86
N ASP A 336 23.15 -13.93 -19.00
CA ASP A 336 23.01 -13.81 -17.56
C ASP A 336 24.34 -14.07 -16.83
N PHE A 337 24.38 -13.96 -15.50
CA PHE A 337 25.60 -14.14 -14.71
C PHE A 337 25.64 -15.46 -13.91
N ASP A 338 26.72 -16.22 -14.08
CA ASP A 338 26.98 -17.45 -13.30
C ASP A 338 27.24 -17.15 -11.81
N MET A 339 27.30 -18.19 -10.97
CA MET A 339 27.61 -18.02 -9.55
C MET A 339 28.99 -17.38 -9.25
N ASP A 340 29.92 -17.39 -10.21
CA ASP A 340 31.24 -16.75 -10.10
C ASP A 340 31.23 -15.30 -10.65
N LYS A 341 30.04 -14.78 -11.02
CA LYS A 341 29.78 -13.46 -11.60
C LYS A 341 30.39 -13.24 -12.99
N LYS A 342 30.54 -14.32 -13.77
CA LYS A 342 30.95 -14.27 -15.18
C LYS A 342 29.70 -14.25 -16.06
N GLU A 343 29.77 -13.51 -17.17
CA GLU A 343 28.70 -13.52 -18.18
C GLU A 343 28.63 -14.90 -18.87
N ALA A 344 27.44 -15.48 -18.89
CA ALA A 344 27.10 -16.73 -19.54
C ALA A 344 26.01 -16.50 -20.58
N SER A 345 26.28 -16.87 -21.84
CA SER A 345 25.30 -16.83 -22.93
C SER A 345 24.36 -18.03 -22.86
N MET A 346 23.06 -17.81 -23.05
CA MET A 346 22.08 -18.90 -23.12
C MET A 346 22.23 -19.73 -24.41
N GLU A 347 22.90 -19.18 -25.43
CA GLU A 347 23.34 -19.89 -26.64
C GLU A 347 24.16 -21.16 -26.34
N ALA A 348 24.85 -21.22 -25.19
CA ALA A 348 25.55 -22.41 -24.73
C ALA A 348 24.63 -23.65 -24.54
N TYR A 349 23.32 -23.44 -24.53
CA TYR A 349 22.30 -24.48 -24.43
C TYR A 349 21.55 -24.75 -25.76
N LYS A 350 22.08 -24.30 -26.92
CA LYS A 350 21.45 -24.54 -28.23
C LYS A 350 21.23 -26.03 -28.51
N GLY A 351 20.04 -26.42 -28.95
CA GLY A 351 19.67 -27.82 -29.23
C GLY A 351 19.33 -28.65 -27.98
N LYS A 352 19.47 -28.08 -26.77
CA LYS A 352 19.06 -28.69 -25.50
C LYS A 352 17.65 -28.26 -25.12
N VAL A 353 16.94 -29.14 -24.43
CA VAL A 353 15.69 -28.82 -23.74
C VAL A 353 16.06 -28.22 -22.38
N VAL A 354 15.55 -27.04 -22.03
CA VAL A 354 16.03 -26.29 -20.87
C VAL A 354 14.89 -26.07 -19.86
N LEU A 355 15.09 -26.52 -18.62
CA LEU A 355 14.17 -26.31 -17.51
C LEU A 355 14.71 -25.21 -16.59
N VAL A 356 14.20 -23.99 -16.75
CA VAL A 356 14.57 -22.81 -15.96
C VAL A 356 13.72 -22.74 -14.69
N VAL A 357 14.36 -22.60 -13.53
CA VAL A 357 13.69 -22.60 -12.22
C VAL A 357 14.22 -21.49 -11.32
N ASN A 358 13.34 -20.68 -10.71
CA ASN A 358 13.75 -19.82 -9.60
C ASN A 358 13.80 -20.65 -8.29
N VAL A 359 14.98 -20.81 -7.70
CA VAL A 359 15.20 -21.76 -6.58
C VAL A 359 15.39 -21.04 -5.24
N SER A 360 15.15 -21.77 -4.14
CA SER A 360 15.49 -21.29 -2.80
C SER A 360 15.82 -22.43 -1.83
N SER A 361 16.59 -22.09 -0.80
CA SER A 361 17.18 -22.93 0.24
C SER A 361 16.35 -22.96 1.53
N LYS A 362 15.63 -21.89 1.89
CA LYS A 362 14.82 -21.83 3.13
C LYS A 362 13.30 -21.85 2.87
N CYS A 363 12.87 -22.50 1.79
CA CYS A 363 11.46 -22.64 1.44
C CYS A 363 10.90 -24.00 1.89
N GLY A 364 9.62 -24.05 2.28
CA GLY A 364 8.94 -25.32 2.58
C GLY A 364 8.84 -26.28 1.38
N LEU A 365 9.05 -25.79 0.16
CA LEU A 365 9.08 -26.56 -1.09
C LEU A 365 10.48 -27.11 -1.43
N THR A 366 11.53 -26.62 -0.77
CA THR A 366 12.94 -26.97 -1.02
C THR A 366 13.22 -28.48 -0.88
N PRO A 367 12.74 -29.19 0.16
CA PRO A 367 13.08 -30.60 0.38
C PRO A 367 12.53 -31.57 -0.68
N THR A 368 11.54 -31.14 -1.46
CA THR A 368 10.96 -31.92 -2.56
C THR A 368 11.50 -31.48 -3.92
N ASN A 369 11.60 -30.16 -4.16
CA ASN A 369 11.95 -29.64 -5.48
C ASN A 369 13.41 -29.91 -5.86
N TYR A 370 14.40 -29.79 -4.95
CA TYR A 370 15.79 -30.08 -5.33
C TYR A 370 16.02 -31.56 -5.69
N PRO A 371 15.57 -32.55 -4.88
CA PRO A 371 15.69 -33.96 -5.26
C PRO A 371 14.99 -34.31 -6.58
N GLU A 372 13.76 -33.85 -6.80
CA GLU A 372 13.04 -34.18 -8.05
C GLU A 372 13.66 -33.50 -9.29
N LEU A 373 14.16 -32.26 -9.17
CA LEU A 373 14.89 -31.59 -10.26
C LEU A 373 16.21 -32.30 -10.58
N GLN A 374 16.95 -32.72 -9.55
CA GLN A 374 18.19 -33.49 -9.73
C GLN A 374 17.89 -34.86 -10.37
N GLN A 375 16.83 -35.56 -9.93
CA GLN A 375 16.42 -36.84 -10.50
C GLN A 375 16.05 -36.74 -11.98
N LEU A 376 15.34 -35.68 -12.39
CA LEU A 376 15.05 -35.42 -13.80
C LEU A 376 16.32 -35.13 -14.60
N TYR A 377 17.23 -34.32 -14.04
CA TYR A 377 18.50 -33.98 -14.69
C TYR A 377 19.39 -35.21 -14.89
N GLU A 378 19.62 -36.00 -13.85
CA GLU A 378 20.39 -37.26 -13.92
C GLU A 378 19.82 -38.23 -14.96
N LYS A 379 18.49 -38.30 -15.06
CA LYS A 379 17.77 -39.22 -15.96
C LYS A 379 17.82 -38.80 -17.44
N TYR A 380 17.86 -37.50 -17.73
CA TYR A 380 17.65 -36.98 -19.10
C TYR A 380 18.77 -36.07 -19.65
N GLN A 381 19.84 -35.80 -18.90
CA GLN A 381 20.97 -34.97 -19.36
C GLN A 381 21.62 -35.50 -20.66
N ASP A 382 21.75 -36.82 -20.78
CA ASP A 382 22.32 -37.49 -21.96
C ASP A 382 21.39 -37.40 -23.19
N GLU A 383 20.06 -37.39 -22.98
CA GLU A 383 19.05 -37.14 -24.02
C GLU A 383 18.95 -35.65 -24.41
N GLY A 384 19.53 -34.77 -23.59
CA GLY A 384 19.68 -33.35 -23.85
C GLY A 384 18.82 -32.42 -22.99
N LEU A 385 18.34 -32.85 -21.81
CA LEU A 385 17.78 -31.95 -20.80
C LEU A 385 18.90 -31.17 -20.10
N VAL A 386 18.68 -29.90 -19.80
CA VAL A 386 19.49 -29.12 -18.85
C VAL A 386 18.57 -28.39 -17.88
N VAL A 387 18.79 -28.58 -16.58
CA VAL A 387 18.11 -27.80 -15.54
C VAL A 387 18.99 -26.58 -15.20
N LEU A 388 18.40 -25.39 -15.11
CA LEU A 388 19.11 -24.17 -14.76
C LEU A 388 18.45 -23.54 -13.52
N GLY A 389 19.18 -23.50 -12.40
CA GLY A 389 18.69 -22.95 -11.14
C GLY A 389 19.12 -21.50 -10.91
N PHE A 390 18.15 -20.63 -10.63
CA PHE A 390 18.34 -19.20 -10.41
C PHE A 390 17.92 -18.84 -8.97
N PRO A 391 18.85 -18.71 -8.01
CA PRO A 391 18.50 -18.38 -6.63
C PRO A 391 17.90 -16.98 -6.52
N CYS A 392 16.80 -16.82 -5.76
CA CYS A 392 16.11 -15.53 -5.64
C CYS A 392 15.59 -15.26 -4.23
N ASN A 393 15.88 -14.08 -3.67
CA ASN A 393 15.51 -13.72 -2.30
C ASN A 393 14.16 -12.97 -2.17
N GLN A 394 13.48 -12.68 -3.27
CA GLN A 394 12.26 -11.85 -3.30
C GLN A 394 11.04 -12.51 -2.60
N PHE A 395 11.11 -13.79 -2.29
CA PHE A 395 10.02 -14.59 -1.74
C PHE A 395 10.26 -14.87 -0.26
N ALA A 396 9.65 -14.05 0.60
CA ALA A 396 9.75 -14.09 2.06
C ALA A 396 11.18 -14.13 2.64
N GLY A 397 12.18 -13.61 1.92
CA GLY A 397 13.57 -13.59 2.39
C GLY A 397 14.20 -14.98 2.52
N GLN A 398 13.71 -15.98 1.77
CA GLN A 398 14.11 -17.38 1.91
C GLN A 398 15.48 -17.71 1.30
N GLU A 399 16.11 -16.76 0.59
CA GLU A 399 17.47 -16.87 0.04
C GLU A 399 18.46 -15.84 0.61
N PRO A 400 18.70 -15.82 1.94
CA PRO A 400 19.53 -14.79 2.54
C PRO A 400 21.03 -14.93 2.20
N GLY A 401 21.51 -16.17 2.03
CA GLY A 401 22.94 -16.49 2.01
C GLY A 401 23.73 -16.06 0.77
N THR A 402 25.05 -16.13 0.85
CA THR A 402 25.98 -15.83 -0.25
C THR A 402 26.01 -16.93 -1.32
N HIS A 403 26.70 -16.72 -2.44
CA HIS A 403 26.83 -17.73 -3.50
C HIS A 403 27.53 -18.99 -2.99
N GLU A 404 28.49 -18.83 -2.09
CA GLU A 404 29.24 -19.89 -1.43
C GLU A 404 28.34 -20.68 -0.48
N GLU A 405 27.54 -19.99 0.35
CA GLU A 405 26.58 -20.63 1.26
C GLU A 405 25.49 -21.40 0.50
N ILE A 406 25.03 -20.88 -0.65
CA ILE A 406 24.06 -21.57 -1.52
C ILE A 406 24.70 -22.78 -2.20
N LYS A 407 25.91 -22.64 -2.76
CA LYS A 407 26.70 -23.77 -3.31
C LYS A 407 26.97 -24.86 -2.27
N GLU A 408 27.17 -24.51 -1.00
CA GLU A 408 27.32 -25.48 0.09
C GLU A 408 25.99 -26.15 0.43
N PHE A 409 24.92 -25.35 0.58
CA PHE A 409 23.59 -25.83 0.95
C PHE A 409 23.06 -26.88 -0.02
N VAL A 410 23.18 -26.67 -1.34
CA VAL A 410 22.58 -27.58 -2.34
C VAL A 410 23.26 -28.96 -2.41
N LYS A 411 24.47 -29.12 -1.86
CA LYS A 411 25.17 -30.41 -1.81
C LYS A 411 24.40 -31.47 -1.03
N GLN A 412 23.61 -31.09 -0.03
CA GLN A 412 22.80 -32.04 0.74
C GLN A 412 21.72 -32.75 -0.11
N TYR A 413 21.39 -32.18 -1.28
CA TYR A 413 20.47 -32.73 -2.28
C TYR A 413 21.21 -33.26 -3.52
N ASN A 414 22.55 -33.37 -3.48
CA ASN A 414 23.42 -33.80 -4.57
C ASN A 414 23.23 -33.02 -5.89
N VAL A 415 22.87 -31.73 -5.83
CA VAL A 415 22.64 -30.90 -7.03
C VAL A 415 23.91 -30.83 -7.88
N THR A 416 23.80 -31.27 -9.14
CA THR A 416 24.87 -31.22 -10.16
C THR A 416 24.55 -30.28 -11.31
N PHE A 417 23.30 -29.86 -11.46
CA PHE A 417 22.87 -28.96 -12.52
C PHE A 417 23.37 -27.51 -12.30
N PRO A 418 23.59 -26.72 -13.37
CA PRO A 418 24.10 -25.35 -13.27
C PRO A 418 23.26 -24.42 -12.37
N LEU A 419 23.96 -23.62 -11.57
CA LEU A 419 23.39 -22.53 -10.77
C LEU A 419 23.98 -21.17 -11.20
N PHE A 420 23.09 -20.19 -11.34
CA PHE A 420 23.41 -18.79 -11.63
C PHE A 420 23.55 -17.98 -10.33
N GLU A 421 24.07 -16.74 -10.40
CA GLU A 421 24.18 -15.89 -9.19
C GLU A 421 22.82 -15.63 -8.52
N LYS A 422 22.80 -15.11 -7.29
CA LYS A 422 21.54 -14.75 -6.64
C LYS A 422 21.05 -13.38 -7.14
N HIS A 423 19.91 -13.33 -7.82
CA HIS A 423 19.34 -12.09 -8.34
C HIS A 423 17.80 -12.07 -8.30
N ASP A 424 17.22 -10.90 -8.50
CA ASP A 424 15.78 -10.65 -8.56
C ASP A 424 15.15 -11.23 -9.85
N VAL A 425 13.95 -11.82 -9.77
CA VAL A 425 13.20 -12.35 -10.92
C VAL A 425 11.92 -11.55 -11.24
N ASN A 426 11.60 -10.55 -10.41
CA ASN A 426 10.48 -9.63 -10.57
C ASN A 426 10.92 -8.16 -10.35
N GLY A 427 10.12 -7.22 -10.83
CA GLY A 427 10.39 -5.77 -10.74
C GLY A 427 11.36 -5.29 -11.81
N SER A 428 11.74 -4.01 -11.76
CA SER A 428 12.67 -3.39 -12.72
C SER A 428 14.06 -4.03 -12.75
N ASN A 429 14.42 -4.79 -11.72
CA ASN A 429 15.71 -5.44 -11.56
C ASN A 429 15.63 -6.95 -11.90
N ALA A 430 14.57 -7.41 -12.56
CA ALA A 430 14.48 -8.81 -12.99
C ALA A 430 15.58 -9.16 -14.01
N ARG A 431 16.09 -10.39 -13.94
CA ARG A 431 17.05 -10.92 -14.92
C ARG A 431 16.44 -11.01 -16.32
N PRO A 432 17.21 -10.80 -17.41
CA PRO A 432 16.74 -10.95 -18.80
C PRO A 432 16.02 -12.28 -19.07
N VAL A 433 16.54 -13.38 -18.51
CA VAL A 433 15.94 -14.72 -18.61
C VAL A 433 14.50 -14.74 -18.08
N PHE A 434 14.25 -14.17 -16.91
CA PHE A 434 12.91 -14.15 -16.30
C PHE A 434 12.00 -13.09 -16.90
N THR A 435 12.55 -11.97 -17.39
CA THR A 435 11.83 -10.99 -18.24
C THR A 435 11.23 -11.67 -19.46
N TYR A 436 12.06 -12.32 -20.28
CA TYR A 436 11.66 -13.02 -21.49
C TYR A 436 10.61 -14.11 -21.23
N LEU A 437 10.93 -15.03 -20.30
CA LEU A 437 10.08 -16.19 -20.04
C LEU A 437 8.71 -15.82 -19.47
N LYS A 438 8.62 -14.75 -18.67
CA LYS A 438 7.33 -14.22 -18.21
C LYS A 438 6.53 -13.57 -19.32
N ALA A 439 7.18 -12.79 -20.20
CA ALA A 439 6.50 -12.12 -21.30
C ALA A 439 5.90 -13.13 -22.30
N LYS A 440 6.66 -14.15 -22.71
CA LYS A 440 6.17 -15.18 -23.63
C LYS A 440 5.22 -16.20 -22.96
N LEU A 441 5.39 -16.49 -21.66
CA LEU A 441 4.53 -17.40 -20.88
C LEU A 441 3.94 -16.72 -19.63
N PRO A 442 2.89 -15.89 -19.80
CA PRO A 442 2.20 -15.25 -18.68
C PRO A 442 1.49 -16.26 -17.76
N GLY A 443 1.24 -15.86 -16.52
CA GLY A 443 0.47 -16.64 -15.56
C GLY A 443 -1.02 -16.27 -15.60
N THR A 444 -1.85 -17.11 -14.97
CA THR A 444 -3.34 -16.98 -14.95
C THR A 444 -3.86 -15.66 -14.39
N PHE A 445 -3.03 -14.91 -13.66
CA PHE A 445 -3.35 -13.58 -13.11
C PHE A 445 -2.10 -12.71 -13.17
N GLY A 446 -1.74 -12.28 -14.38
CA GLY A 446 -0.51 -11.54 -14.67
C GLY A 446 0.73 -12.44 -14.86
N ASN A 447 1.79 -11.88 -15.46
CA ASN A 447 2.98 -12.63 -15.85
C ASN A 447 4.00 -12.85 -14.71
N TYR A 448 3.95 -12.08 -13.63
CA TYR A 448 4.92 -12.09 -12.55
C TYR A 448 5.15 -13.47 -11.88
N ILE A 449 6.33 -13.70 -11.30
CA ILE A 449 6.65 -14.93 -10.54
C ILE A 449 6.01 -14.85 -9.15
N LYS A 450 5.13 -15.78 -8.79
CA LYS A 450 4.39 -15.74 -7.50
C LYS A 450 5.19 -16.26 -6.31
N TRP A 451 6.05 -17.26 -6.51
CA TRP A 451 6.84 -17.84 -5.41
C TRP A 451 8.12 -18.53 -5.90
N ASN A 452 8.93 -18.97 -4.94
CA ASN A 452 10.00 -19.96 -5.13
C ASN A 452 9.49 -21.20 -5.87
N PHE A 453 10.33 -21.75 -6.75
CA PHE A 453 10.09 -22.93 -7.58
C PHE A 453 8.98 -22.80 -8.62
N THR A 454 8.78 -21.63 -9.21
CA THR A 454 8.12 -21.53 -10.53
C THR A 454 9.09 -22.07 -11.58
N LYS A 455 8.59 -22.86 -12.55
CA LYS A 455 9.41 -23.44 -13.62
C LYS A 455 8.94 -23.00 -15.00
N PHE A 456 9.88 -22.96 -15.95
CA PHE A 456 9.62 -22.78 -17.38
C PHE A 456 10.40 -23.84 -18.15
N LEU A 457 9.73 -24.55 -19.05
CA LEU A 457 10.36 -25.47 -20.00
C LEU A 457 10.52 -24.76 -21.34
N VAL A 458 11.72 -24.83 -21.90
CA VAL A 458 12.13 -24.26 -23.19
C VAL A 458 12.58 -25.40 -24.09
N ASP A 459 12.22 -25.35 -25.37
CA ASP A 459 12.53 -26.40 -26.34
C ASP A 459 13.95 -26.32 -26.93
N ARG A 460 14.27 -27.27 -27.82
CA ARG A 460 15.56 -27.36 -28.52
C ARG A 460 15.84 -26.21 -29.51
N ASN A 461 14.84 -25.39 -29.80
CA ASN A 461 14.91 -24.23 -30.68
C ASN A 461 14.99 -22.91 -29.85
N GLY A 462 15.00 -23.01 -28.51
CA GLY A 462 15.03 -21.88 -27.60
C GLY A 462 13.67 -21.20 -27.41
N GLN A 463 12.58 -21.86 -27.80
CA GLN A 463 11.24 -21.33 -27.67
C GLN A 463 10.58 -21.76 -26.34
N PRO A 464 9.95 -20.84 -25.59
CA PRO A 464 9.27 -21.17 -24.34
C PRO A 464 8.05 -22.08 -24.60
N PHE A 465 8.09 -23.30 -24.09
CA PHE A 465 7.06 -24.32 -24.32
C PHE A 465 5.93 -24.24 -23.27
N LYS A 466 6.28 -24.25 -21.97
CA LYS A 466 5.28 -24.36 -20.88
C LYS A 466 5.80 -23.80 -19.56
N ARG A 467 4.89 -23.27 -18.74
CA ARG A 467 5.15 -22.73 -17.41
C ARG A 467 4.42 -23.55 -16.35
N TYR A 468 5.07 -23.75 -15.21
CA TYR A 468 4.56 -24.54 -14.09
C TYR A 468 4.60 -23.73 -12.79
N ALA A 469 3.58 -23.90 -11.97
CA ALA A 469 3.40 -23.21 -10.71
C ALA A 469 4.40 -23.70 -9.62
N PRO A 470 4.62 -22.91 -8.56
CA PRO A 470 5.39 -23.31 -7.37
C PRO A 470 5.06 -24.69 -6.81
N LYS A 471 3.78 -25.09 -6.83
CA LYS A 471 3.27 -26.34 -6.26
C LYS A 471 3.28 -27.51 -7.24
N ASP A 472 3.56 -27.28 -8.52
CA ASP A 472 3.65 -28.35 -9.52
C ASP A 472 4.98 -29.07 -9.30
N LEU A 473 4.94 -30.31 -8.82
CA LEU A 473 6.14 -31.08 -8.48
C LEU A 473 6.90 -31.44 -9.76
N PRO A 474 8.24 -31.37 -9.82
CA PRO A 474 8.98 -31.63 -11.05
C PRO A 474 8.64 -32.96 -11.74
N LEU A 475 8.47 -34.05 -10.99
CA LEU A 475 8.10 -35.35 -11.56
C LEU A 475 6.67 -35.38 -12.16
N SER A 476 5.78 -34.47 -11.75
CA SER A 476 4.40 -34.40 -12.25
C SER A 476 4.27 -33.90 -13.70
N PHE A 477 5.35 -33.32 -14.25
CA PHE A 477 5.44 -32.90 -15.67
C PHE A 477 6.58 -33.61 -16.43
N GLU A 478 6.99 -34.80 -15.98
CA GLU A 478 8.00 -35.61 -16.69
C GLU A 478 7.59 -35.92 -18.14
N ASP A 479 6.29 -36.09 -18.41
CA ASP A 479 5.80 -36.39 -19.76
C ASP A 479 5.86 -35.19 -20.71
N ASP A 480 5.70 -33.95 -20.22
CA ASP A 480 5.97 -32.74 -21.02
C ASP A 480 7.46 -32.68 -21.42
N ILE A 481 8.36 -33.06 -20.51
CA ILE A 481 9.80 -33.12 -20.77
C ILE A 481 10.11 -34.17 -21.85
N LYS A 482 9.50 -35.36 -21.78
CA LYS A 482 9.64 -36.39 -22.83
C LYS A 482 9.13 -35.91 -24.19
N GLU A 483 7.99 -35.23 -24.24
CA GLU A 483 7.43 -34.72 -25.49
C GLU A 483 8.40 -33.75 -26.18
N VAL A 484 9.00 -32.83 -25.40
CA VAL A 484 9.94 -31.83 -25.93
C VAL A 484 11.31 -32.43 -26.23
N LEU A 485 11.77 -33.46 -25.50
CA LEU A 485 13.00 -34.21 -25.83
C LEU A 485 12.85 -35.05 -27.10
N ALA A 486 11.68 -35.65 -27.33
CA ALA A 486 11.40 -36.49 -28.51
C ALA A 486 11.26 -35.69 -29.81
N LYS A 487 10.93 -34.39 -29.72
CA LYS A 487 11.02 -33.47 -30.86
C LYS A 487 12.49 -33.23 -31.21
N ALA A 488 12.82 -33.34 -32.49
CA ALA A 488 14.11 -32.90 -32.99
C ALA A 488 14.23 -31.37 -32.88
N ALA A 489 15.46 -30.86 -32.79
CA ALA A 489 15.69 -29.46 -33.16
C ALA A 489 15.40 -29.31 -34.66
N GLU A 490 14.66 -28.29 -35.05
CA GLU A 490 14.49 -27.99 -36.47
C GLU A 490 15.79 -27.37 -37.00
N PRO A 491 16.24 -27.70 -38.22
CA PRO A 491 17.43 -27.08 -38.79
C PRO A 491 17.17 -25.57 -38.96
N ASP A 492 18.14 -24.74 -38.56
CA ASP A 492 18.04 -23.28 -38.52
C ASP A 492 17.46 -22.67 -39.84
N GLN A 493 16.14 -22.42 -39.86
CA GLN A 493 15.45 -21.73 -40.95
C GLN A 493 15.70 -20.23 -40.84
N VAL A 494 16.83 -19.77 -41.41
CA VAL A 494 17.16 -18.35 -41.51
C VAL A 494 17.21 -17.96 -42.99
N GLU A 495 16.54 -16.87 -43.34
CA GLU A 495 16.51 -16.22 -44.67
C GLU A 495 15.66 -16.86 -45.79
N GLU A 496 14.34 -17.01 -45.61
CA GLU A 496 13.40 -16.84 -46.76
C GLU A 496 12.12 -16.02 -46.47
N GLU A 497 11.75 -15.78 -45.20
CA GLU A 497 10.61 -14.88 -44.84
C GLU A 497 10.94 -13.37 -44.95
N THR A 498 11.35 -12.91 -46.14
CA THR A 498 11.40 -11.47 -46.49
C THR A 498 11.00 -11.16 -47.95
N LYS A 499 10.60 -12.15 -48.76
CA LYS A 499 10.20 -11.93 -50.17
C LYS A 499 8.70 -11.84 -50.41
N ASP A 500 7.89 -12.69 -49.77
CA ASP A 500 6.47 -12.81 -50.12
C ASP A 500 5.58 -11.69 -49.52
N GLU A 501 6.02 -11.03 -48.45
CA GLU A 501 5.32 -9.86 -47.90
C GLU A 501 5.53 -8.58 -48.75
N VAL A 502 6.64 -8.49 -49.50
CA VAL A 502 6.85 -7.39 -50.46
C VAL A 502 6.03 -7.62 -51.73
N ALA A 503 5.88 -8.88 -52.17
CA ALA A 503 5.14 -9.24 -53.38
C ALA A 503 3.60 -9.11 -53.24
N SER A 504 3.07 -9.08 -52.01
CA SER A 504 1.63 -9.03 -51.75
C SER A 504 1.08 -7.60 -51.65
N ILE A 505 1.87 -6.65 -51.15
CA ILE A 505 1.44 -5.25 -50.93
C ILE A 505 1.20 -4.47 -52.24
N GLU A 506 1.87 -4.81 -53.35
CA GLU A 506 1.68 -4.12 -54.64
C GLU A 506 0.38 -4.48 -55.39
N SER A 507 -0.46 -5.38 -54.87
CA SER A 507 -1.62 -5.91 -55.61
C SER A 507 -2.99 -5.26 -55.29
N ASP A 508 -3.14 -4.61 -54.13
CA ASP A 508 -4.48 -4.31 -53.56
C ASP A 508 -4.88 -2.82 -53.52
N THR A 509 -4.24 -1.95 -54.32
CA THR A 509 -4.54 -0.50 -54.35
C THR A 509 -4.89 0.07 -55.73
N ALA A 510 -5.55 -0.71 -56.60
CA ALA A 510 -5.92 -0.26 -57.95
C ALA A 510 -7.29 -0.72 -58.49
N THR A 511 -8.41 -0.29 -57.87
CA THR A 511 -9.67 0.07 -58.60
C THR A 511 -10.62 0.90 -57.72
N SER A 512 -10.60 2.23 -57.87
CA SER A 512 -11.84 3.04 -57.83
C SER A 512 -11.64 4.38 -58.53
N GLU A 513 -12.34 4.53 -59.65
CA GLU A 513 -12.67 5.79 -60.32
C GLU A 513 -13.38 6.79 -59.37
N LYS A 514 -13.50 8.11 -59.59
CA LYS A 514 -13.03 9.09 -60.60
C LYS A 514 -13.40 10.50 -60.10
N LYS A 515 -12.60 11.53 -60.44
CA LYS A 515 -12.95 12.89 -60.97
C LYS A 515 -11.82 13.88 -60.66
N GLU A 516 -11.08 14.32 -61.68
CA GLU A 516 -11.27 15.57 -62.46
C GLU A 516 -10.76 16.84 -61.72
N ALA A 517 -9.91 17.69 -62.30
CA ALA A 517 -9.16 17.61 -63.58
C ALA A 517 -8.07 18.71 -63.67
N VAL A 518 -7.22 18.66 -64.72
CA VAL A 518 -6.43 19.79 -65.32
C VAL A 518 -5.24 20.29 -64.45
N GLU A 519 -4.01 20.55 -64.95
CA GLU A 519 -3.41 20.52 -66.30
C GLU A 519 -1.90 20.10 -66.28
N GLU A 520 -1.32 19.95 -67.49
CA GLU A 520 0.09 20.00 -67.94
C GLU A 520 1.23 20.47 -66.98
N LYS A 521 2.52 20.05 -67.13
CA LYS A 521 3.25 19.51 -68.31
C LYS A 521 4.58 18.79 -67.93
N GLU A 522 5.14 18.04 -68.90
CA GLU A 522 6.57 17.83 -69.31
C GLU A 522 7.73 18.22 -68.35
N THR A 523 8.88 17.52 -68.21
CA THR A 523 9.64 16.55 -69.05
C THR A 523 10.72 15.86 -68.17
N VAL A 524 11.15 14.59 -68.36
CA VAL A 524 12.38 14.10 -69.08
C VAL A 524 13.70 14.70 -68.52
N ASP A 525 14.78 13.96 -68.17
CA ASP A 525 15.26 12.63 -68.62
C ASP A 525 16.10 11.81 -67.59
N GLU A 526 16.56 10.63 -68.04
CA GLU A 526 17.76 9.82 -67.71
C GLU A 526 18.98 10.48 -66.99
N LYS A 527 19.99 9.79 -66.39
CA LYS A 527 20.33 8.38 -65.98
C LYS A 527 21.86 8.36 -65.67
N THR A 528 22.39 7.36 -64.92
CA THR A 528 23.85 6.97 -64.86
C THR A 528 24.85 8.06 -64.36
N GLU A 529 26.08 7.81 -63.84
CA GLU A 529 26.78 6.63 -63.30
C GLU A 529 27.94 7.07 -62.36
N GLU A 530 28.65 6.11 -61.76
CA GLU A 530 30.03 6.06 -61.20
C GLU A 530 30.94 7.32 -61.04
N LYS A 531 31.99 7.37 -60.18
CA LYS A 531 32.54 6.65 -58.98
C LYS A 531 33.95 7.29 -58.72
N VAL A 532 34.66 6.93 -57.63
CA VAL A 532 36.11 7.22 -57.34
C VAL A 532 36.41 8.74 -57.11
N VAL A 533 37.36 9.24 -56.30
CA VAL A 533 38.69 8.79 -55.79
C VAL A 533 38.95 9.21 -54.33
N GLU A 534 39.93 8.56 -53.68
CA GLU A 534 40.39 8.73 -52.29
C GLU A 534 41.03 10.09 -51.87
N LYS A 535 40.98 10.31 -50.54
CA LYS A 535 41.96 10.91 -49.60
C LYS A 535 43.10 11.80 -50.10
N VAL A 536 43.34 12.86 -49.31
CA VAL A 536 44.66 13.45 -49.03
C VAL A 536 44.77 13.79 -47.52
N GLU A 537 45.92 13.53 -46.89
CA GLU A 537 46.29 13.91 -45.50
C GLU A 537 47.05 15.29 -45.52
N GLU A 538 47.43 16.01 -44.45
CA GLU A 538 47.75 15.65 -43.07
C GLU A 538 47.73 16.91 -42.13
N LYS A 539 47.61 16.66 -40.81
CA LYS A 539 47.91 17.47 -39.59
C LYS A 539 48.36 18.95 -39.63
N VAL A 540 47.79 19.73 -38.70
CA VAL A 540 48.50 20.43 -37.59
C VAL A 540 47.48 20.76 -36.47
N VAL A 541 47.61 20.53 -35.13
CA VAL A 541 48.68 20.17 -34.16
C VAL A 541 49.49 21.38 -33.63
N GLU A 542 49.43 21.81 -32.35
CA GLU A 542 48.59 21.46 -31.17
C GLU A 542 48.69 22.58 -30.08
N LYS A 543 47.73 22.71 -29.14
CA LYS A 543 48.03 23.28 -27.80
C LYS A 543 47.12 22.78 -26.64
N LYS A 544 47.72 22.10 -25.66
CA LYS A 544 47.17 21.80 -24.30
C LYS A 544 47.19 23.02 -23.39
N GLU A 545 46.42 22.98 -22.27
CA GLU A 545 46.91 23.49 -20.98
C GLU A 545 46.31 22.80 -19.73
N LYS A 546 47.19 22.42 -18.80
CA LYS A 546 47.05 21.92 -17.41
C LYS A 546 48.51 21.73 -16.90
N PRO A 547 48.83 21.61 -15.59
CA PRO A 547 47.96 21.66 -14.41
C PRO A 547 48.49 22.59 -13.29
N ALA A 548 47.83 22.55 -12.13
CA ALA A 548 48.46 22.80 -10.84
C ALA A 548 47.98 21.73 -9.84
N ALA A 549 48.84 21.40 -8.87
CA ALA A 549 48.52 20.59 -7.70
C ALA A 549 49.10 21.29 -6.48
N ASN A 550 48.60 20.97 -5.28
CA ASN A 550 49.39 21.14 -4.07
C ASN A 550 49.22 19.91 -3.17
N VAL A 551 50.32 19.50 -2.56
CA VAL A 551 50.39 18.43 -1.56
C VAL A 551 50.95 19.08 -0.30
N GLU A 552 50.40 18.74 0.86
CA GLU A 552 51.07 18.97 2.13
C GLU A 552 51.05 17.67 2.93
N GLU A 553 52.22 17.29 3.43
CA GLU A 553 52.53 15.98 4.02
C GLU A 553 53.06 16.22 5.43
N VAL A 554 52.37 15.72 6.46
CA VAL A 554 52.88 15.74 7.84
C VAL A 554 52.59 14.42 8.55
N ALA A 555 53.65 13.68 8.78
CA ALA A 555 53.79 12.61 9.77
C ALA A 555 55.26 12.59 10.24
N PRO A 556 55.63 11.87 11.31
CA PRO A 556 54.81 11.16 12.30
C PRO A 556 55.02 11.71 13.73
N LYS A 557 54.42 11.06 14.72
CA LYS A 557 55.08 10.90 16.04
C LYS A 557 54.60 9.65 16.77
N GLU A 558 55.52 8.73 17.03
CA GLU A 558 55.37 7.69 18.05
C GLU A 558 55.82 8.23 19.42
N GLU A 559 55.16 7.75 20.47
CA GLU A 559 55.64 7.40 21.83
C GLU A 559 54.46 7.50 22.82
N ALA A 560 54.28 6.69 23.86
CA ALA A 560 54.70 5.30 24.14
C ALA A 560 54.01 4.85 25.46
N ALA A 561 54.05 3.54 25.74
CA ALA A 561 53.97 2.93 27.07
C ALA A 561 52.63 2.90 27.86
N THR A 562 52.04 1.67 27.87
CA THR A 562 51.54 0.91 29.04
C THR A 562 50.44 1.51 29.94
N THR A 563 49.37 0.76 30.23
CA THR A 563 49.46 -0.33 31.23
C THR A 563 48.41 -1.44 31.10
N ASP A 564 48.76 -2.57 31.72
CA ASP A 564 48.07 -3.86 31.81
C ASP A 564 46.66 -3.81 32.43
N VAL A 565 45.80 -4.78 32.07
CA VAL A 565 45.46 -5.96 32.91
C VAL A 565 44.35 -6.79 32.23
N ALA A 566 44.38 -8.12 32.45
CA ALA A 566 43.54 -9.10 31.79
C ALA A 566 42.10 -9.24 32.33
N SER A 567 41.23 -9.84 31.49
CA SER A 567 40.26 -10.90 31.81
C SER A 567 39.65 -10.97 33.23
N THR A 568 38.32 -10.96 33.31
CA THR A 568 37.60 -12.01 34.08
C THR A 568 36.17 -12.25 33.59
N THR A 569 35.62 -13.41 33.95
CA THR A 569 34.32 -13.94 33.54
C THR A 569 33.35 -14.12 34.71
N ALA A 570 32.05 -14.21 34.39
CA ALA A 570 31.01 -15.04 35.04
C ALA A 570 30.22 -14.55 36.28
N GLU A 571 28.91 -14.86 36.21
CA GLU A 571 27.93 -15.29 37.24
C GLU A 571 27.59 -14.49 38.52
N ALA A 572 26.29 -14.15 38.63
CA ALA A 572 25.35 -14.62 39.68
C ALA A 572 23.90 -14.33 39.18
N VAL A 573 22.83 -15.15 39.28
CA VAL A 573 22.44 -16.42 39.98
C VAL A 573 21.73 -16.25 41.34
N LYS A 574 20.39 -16.31 41.31
CA LYS A 574 19.41 -16.71 42.38
C LYS A 574 19.42 -15.86 43.68
N THR A 575 18.50 -16.01 44.65
CA THR A 575 17.50 -17.04 45.05
C THR A 575 16.17 -16.38 45.49
N ASP A 576 15.02 -17.01 45.81
CA ASP A 576 14.28 -18.27 45.47
C ASP A 576 12.82 -18.05 46.04
N GLY A 577 11.82 -18.95 46.17
CA GLY A 577 11.77 -20.42 46.11
C GLY A 577 10.35 -21.05 46.09
N ALA A 578 9.64 -21.19 47.23
CA ALA A 578 8.47 -22.11 47.39
C ALA A 578 7.28 -21.49 48.20
N SER A 579 6.05 -22.04 48.19
CA SER A 579 5.49 -23.32 47.69
C SER A 579 4.01 -23.11 47.22
N THR A 580 3.08 -24.05 46.94
CA THR A 580 2.85 -25.47 47.32
C THR A 580 1.87 -26.19 46.34
N ASN A 581 1.50 -27.45 46.64
CA ASN A 581 0.50 -28.32 45.98
C ASN A 581 -0.94 -27.69 45.92
N VAL A 582 -1.95 -28.19 45.18
CA VAL A 582 -2.34 -29.56 44.71
C VAL A 582 -3.22 -29.43 43.43
N GLU A 583 -3.62 -30.44 42.64
CA GLU A 583 -3.50 -31.91 42.70
C GLU A 583 -3.20 -32.54 41.30
N ALA A 584 -3.96 -33.54 40.81
CA ALA A 584 -3.65 -34.30 39.57
C ALA A 584 -4.89 -34.86 38.83
N ALA A 585 -4.76 -35.08 37.51
CA ALA A 585 -5.66 -35.92 36.71
C ALA A 585 -4.90 -36.58 35.54
N LYS A 586 -5.08 -37.89 35.34
CA LYS A 586 -4.57 -38.67 34.19
C LYS A 586 -5.63 -38.79 33.10
N THR A 587 -5.18 -38.97 31.86
CA THR A 587 -5.86 -39.78 30.83
C THR A 587 -4.83 -40.67 30.14
N GLU A 588 -5.22 -41.86 29.69
CA GLU A 588 -4.33 -42.92 29.19
C GLU A 588 -4.70 -43.36 27.77
N ASP A 589 -3.75 -43.98 27.05
CA ASP A 589 -3.89 -44.44 25.67
C ASP A 589 -4.92 -45.55 25.44
N VAL A 590 -5.52 -45.57 24.24
CA VAL A 590 -6.21 -46.74 23.66
C VAL A 590 -5.82 -46.85 22.17
N PRO A 591 -5.38 -48.02 21.67
CA PRO A 591 -4.70 -48.13 20.37
C PRO A 591 -5.63 -48.39 19.17
N VAL A 592 -5.13 -48.08 17.97
CA VAL A 592 -5.76 -48.44 16.68
C VAL A 592 -5.25 -49.80 16.20
N VAL A 593 -6.18 -50.67 15.75
CA VAL A 593 -5.88 -52.00 15.18
C VAL A 593 -5.99 -51.98 13.65
N VAL A 594 -5.07 -52.67 12.98
CA VAL A 594 -5.01 -52.77 11.51
C VAL A 594 -5.76 -54.01 11.02
N THR A 595 -6.64 -53.84 10.01
CA THR A 595 -7.06 -54.92 9.10
C THR A 595 -7.26 -54.38 7.69
N ALA A 596 -6.64 -55.03 6.70
CA ALA A 596 -6.97 -54.96 5.27
C ALA A 596 -7.93 -56.14 4.93
N PRO A 597 -8.29 -56.48 3.67
CA PRO A 597 -7.65 -56.16 2.38
C PRO A 597 -8.01 -54.78 1.82
#